data_AF-A0A4D8RB42-F1
#
_entry.id   AF-A0A4D8RB42-F1
#
_cell.length_a   1.000
_cell.length_b   1.000
_cell.length_c   1.000
_cell.angle_alpha   90.00
_cell.angle_beta   90.00
_cell.angle_gamma   90.00
#
_symmetry.space_group_name_H-M   'P 1'
#
loop_
_entity.id
_entity.type
_entity.pdbx_description
1 polymer ?
#
loop_
_entity_poly.entity_id
_entity_poly.type
_entity_poly.pdbx_seq_one_letter_code
_entity_poly.pdbx_strand_id
1 'polypeptide(L)'
;MLQSLYRGLTTLAGPAVRLYLDRRLAAGKEDSARREERFGTAARPRPPGRLAWIHAASVGEANSVLVLIDRLLAETPDLTVLMTTGTVTSAELMGRRLPKRAFHQYVPVDLPAAVDRFLDHWRPDLVLWTESEIWPNLLGAVRARGIPAALVNARMSERSFNRWRCASGLITPLLSTFQVTLAQSEEDADRLRRLGARGVVSVGNLKFSAEPPPADPAALAALRAACTGRPVWLLASTHPGEDELAAAVHDALAERLPGLLTLLIPRHAHRGPDIAALLRQRGLTVSRRGEGALPAAADAVHIADTMGEMGLFYRLAPVVCMGGSFVPHGGQNPVEPALLGCAVLYGPHMWNFTEITRQLEAAGGALPVAGTEALPDAVGRLLSDEAARARVAAGATAVTEGNRRIVDRALAALAPVLGVGSVRPAA
;
A
#
# COMPACT_ATOMS: atom_id res chain seq x y z
N MET A 1 6.61 -14.91 34.29
CA MET A 1 6.92 -13.81 35.23
C MET A 1 6.73 -12.43 34.60
N LEU A 2 7.47 -12.06 33.53
CA LEU A 2 7.36 -10.73 32.90
C LEU A 2 5.96 -10.42 32.32
N GLN A 3 5.32 -11.37 31.64
CA GLN A 3 3.96 -11.17 31.11
C GLN A 3 2.91 -11.01 32.22
N SER A 4 3.04 -11.76 33.32
CA SER A 4 2.15 -11.64 34.49
C SER A 4 2.33 -10.29 35.18
N LEU A 5 3.57 -9.80 35.28
CA LEU A 5 3.88 -8.47 35.81
C LEU A 5 3.26 -7.38 34.94
N TYR A 6 3.43 -7.46 33.61
CA TYR A 6 2.79 -6.53 32.67
C TYR A 6 1.27 -6.54 32.80
N ARG A 7 0.65 -7.73 32.89
CA ARG A 7 -0.79 -7.89 33.12
C ARG A 7 -1.26 -7.21 34.41
N GLY A 8 -0.50 -7.37 35.50
CA GLY A 8 -0.79 -6.72 36.79
C GLY A 8 -0.67 -5.19 36.71
N LEU A 9 0.42 -4.67 36.14
CA LEU A 9 0.65 -3.23 35.99
C LEU A 9 -0.41 -2.56 35.11
N THR A 10 -0.76 -3.19 33.98
CA THR A 10 -1.80 -2.67 33.08
C THR A 10 -3.18 -2.70 33.72
N THR A 11 -3.50 -3.72 34.53
CA THR A 11 -4.75 -3.75 35.31
C THR A 11 -4.86 -2.53 36.23
N LEU A 12 -3.80 -2.19 36.95
CA LEU A 12 -3.74 -1.03 37.83
C LEU A 12 -3.77 0.30 37.05
N ALA A 13 -3.25 0.32 35.83
CA ALA A 13 -3.23 1.51 34.96
C ALA A 13 -4.60 1.88 34.35
N GLY A 14 -5.64 1.06 34.53
CA GLY A 14 -6.97 1.26 33.93
C GLY A 14 -7.55 2.68 34.06
N PRO A 15 -7.59 3.29 35.26
CA PRO A 15 -8.05 4.67 35.43
C PRO A 15 -7.22 5.70 34.67
N ALA A 16 -5.90 5.54 34.62
CA ALA A 16 -4.99 6.43 33.90
C ALA A 16 -5.19 6.31 32.37
N VAL A 17 -5.39 5.09 31.87
CA VAL A 17 -5.72 4.85 30.45
C VAL A 17 -7.05 5.49 30.08
N ARG A 18 -8.05 5.44 30.95
CA ARG A 18 -9.35 6.11 30.73
C ARG A 18 -9.18 7.62 30.62
N LEU A 19 -8.46 8.24 31.55
CA LEU A 19 -8.15 9.68 31.51
C LEU A 19 -7.35 10.06 30.25
N TYR A 20 -6.41 9.21 29.82
CA TYR A 20 -5.65 9.42 28.60
C TYR A 20 -6.56 9.42 27.35
N LEU A 21 -7.49 8.46 27.25
CA LEU A 21 -8.46 8.43 26.16
C LEU A 21 -9.40 9.65 26.19
N ASP A 22 -9.82 10.11 27.38
CA ASP A 22 -10.66 11.31 27.51
C ASP A 22 -9.94 12.57 27.03
N ARG A 23 -8.64 12.71 27.34
CA ARG A 23 -7.82 13.80 26.81
C ARG A 23 -7.65 13.72 25.30
N ARG A 24 -7.47 12.53 24.74
CA ARG A 24 -7.39 12.34 23.29
C ARG A 24 -8.71 12.66 22.59
N LEU A 25 -9.83 12.29 23.21
CA LEU A 25 -11.15 12.63 22.71
C LEU A 25 -11.35 14.15 22.66
N ALA A 26 -10.99 14.86 23.73
CA ALA A 26 -11.03 16.33 23.76
C ALA A 26 -10.13 16.97 22.68
N ALA A 27 -9.07 16.29 22.26
CA ALA A 27 -8.18 16.72 21.17
C ALA A 27 -8.62 16.24 19.77
N GLY A 28 -9.81 15.65 19.62
CA GLY A 28 -10.32 15.14 18.34
C GLY A 28 -9.60 13.91 17.80
N LYS A 29 -8.86 13.18 18.65
CA LYS A 29 -8.06 12.00 18.26
C LYS A 29 -8.73 10.65 18.58
N GLU A 30 -9.98 10.67 19.02
CA GLU A 30 -10.84 9.51 19.26
C GLU A 30 -12.25 9.82 18.75
N ASP A 31 -13.02 8.77 18.48
CA ASP A 31 -14.43 8.87 18.09
C ASP A 31 -15.32 8.77 19.35
N SER A 32 -16.07 9.84 19.66
CA SER A 32 -16.96 9.88 20.83
C SER A 32 -18.05 8.81 20.80
N ALA A 33 -18.60 8.53 19.61
CA ALA A 33 -19.72 7.59 19.47
C ALA A 33 -19.28 6.14 19.64
N ARG A 34 -18.00 5.86 19.39
CA ARG A 34 -17.42 4.51 19.37
C ARG A 34 -16.38 4.28 20.47
N ARG A 35 -16.33 5.17 21.47
CA ARG A 35 -15.37 5.13 22.59
C ARG A 35 -15.35 3.81 23.34
N GLU A 36 -16.52 3.21 23.57
CA GLU A 36 -16.64 1.97 24.36
C GLU A 36 -16.02 0.75 23.65
N GLU A 37 -15.83 0.81 22.33
CA GLU A 37 -15.07 -0.20 21.58
C GLU A 37 -13.63 -0.30 22.07
N ARG A 38 -13.02 0.83 22.51
CA ARG A 38 -11.67 0.85 23.10
C ARG A 38 -11.62 0.08 24.40
N PHE A 39 -12.74 -0.08 25.10
CA PHE A 39 -12.83 -0.90 26.30
C PHE A 39 -13.38 -2.30 26.00
N GLY A 40 -13.37 -2.74 24.75
CA GLY A 40 -13.79 -4.08 24.35
C GLY A 40 -15.30 -4.29 24.28
N THR A 41 -16.10 -3.22 24.37
CA THR A 41 -17.56 -3.30 24.24
C THR A 41 -17.95 -3.10 22.79
N ALA A 42 -18.47 -4.14 22.16
CA ALA A 42 -18.93 -4.07 20.77
C ALA A 42 -20.36 -3.54 20.66
N ALA A 43 -20.61 -2.67 19.68
CA ALA A 43 -21.95 -2.13 19.41
C ALA A 43 -22.83 -3.07 18.57
N ARG A 44 -22.26 -4.15 18.03
CA ARG A 44 -22.91 -5.07 17.09
C ARG A 44 -22.76 -6.53 17.57
N PRO A 45 -23.78 -7.39 17.41
CA PRO A 45 -23.64 -8.83 17.68
C PRO A 45 -22.64 -9.49 16.73
N ARG A 46 -21.95 -10.54 17.20
CA ARG A 46 -21.08 -11.36 16.36
C ARG A 46 -21.88 -11.95 15.18
N PRO A 47 -21.46 -11.74 13.92
CA PRO A 47 -22.07 -12.39 12.77
C PRO A 47 -22.01 -13.93 12.88
N PRO A 48 -22.98 -14.64 12.29
CA PRO A 48 -22.93 -16.10 12.17
C PRO A 48 -21.77 -16.52 11.25
N GLY A 49 -21.33 -17.77 11.40
CA GLY A 49 -20.26 -18.33 10.57
C GLY A 49 -18.85 -17.94 11.05
N ARG A 50 -17.86 -18.16 10.17
CA ARG A 50 -16.45 -17.97 10.48
C ARG A 50 -16.10 -16.49 10.54
N LEU A 51 -15.33 -16.09 11.54
CA LEU A 51 -14.85 -14.72 11.73
C LEU A 51 -13.33 -14.69 11.79
N ALA A 52 -12.71 -14.04 10.81
CA ALA A 52 -11.31 -13.66 10.88
C ALA A 52 -11.19 -12.29 11.55
N TRP A 53 -10.40 -12.20 12.61
CA TRP A 53 -9.99 -10.91 13.17
C TRP A 53 -8.68 -10.49 12.53
N ILE A 54 -8.69 -9.35 11.84
CA ILE A 54 -7.51 -8.74 11.24
C ILE A 54 -7.19 -7.45 11.98
N HIS A 55 -5.96 -7.29 12.43
CA HIS A 55 -5.53 -6.12 13.18
C HIS A 55 -4.41 -5.36 12.46
N ALA A 56 -4.65 -4.07 12.18
CA ALA A 56 -3.67 -3.14 11.65
C ALA A 56 -3.69 -1.80 12.42
N ALA A 57 -2.57 -1.42 13.01
CA ALA A 57 -2.51 -0.26 13.89
C ALA A 57 -2.55 1.07 13.13
N SER A 58 -2.01 1.10 11.91
CA SER A 58 -1.85 2.33 11.12
C SER A 58 -2.66 2.34 9.81
N VAL A 59 -2.74 3.51 9.17
CA VAL A 59 -3.37 3.69 7.85
C VAL A 59 -2.62 2.92 6.76
N GLY A 60 -1.29 2.87 6.85
CA GLY A 60 -0.45 2.14 5.89
C GLY A 60 -0.69 0.65 5.96
N GLU A 61 -0.63 0.08 7.17
CA GLU A 61 -0.92 -1.34 7.41
C GLU A 61 -2.33 -1.72 6.97
N ALA A 62 -3.33 -0.90 7.35
CA ALA A 62 -4.72 -1.15 7.00
C ALA A 62 -4.95 -1.18 5.49
N ASN A 63 -4.27 -0.32 4.72
CA ASN A 63 -4.32 -0.36 3.25
C ASN A 63 -3.66 -1.61 2.68
N SER A 64 -2.50 -2.00 3.22
CA SER A 64 -1.72 -3.15 2.72
C SER A 64 -2.51 -4.47 2.84
N VAL A 65 -3.38 -4.60 3.84
CA VAL A 65 -4.15 -5.83 4.03
C VAL A 65 -5.50 -5.88 3.31
N LEU A 66 -5.95 -4.80 2.67
CA LEU A 66 -7.21 -4.81 1.91
C LEU A 66 -7.19 -5.85 0.78
N VAL A 67 -6.08 -5.95 0.05
CA VAL A 67 -5.93 -6.94 -1.04
C VAL A 67 -6.02 -8.37 -0.49
N LEU A 68 -5.41 -8.62 0.67
CA LEU A 68 -5.49 -9.91 1.35
C LEU A 68 -6.93 -10.20 1.83
N ILE A 69 -7.65 -9.20 2.35
CA ILE A 69 -9.04 -9.32 2.78
C ILE A 69 -9.94 -9.69 1.60
N ASP A 70 -9.83 -8.97 0.48
CA ASP A 70 -10.64 -9.23 -0.71
C ASP A 70 -10.42 -10.65 -1.22
N ARG A 71 -9.17 -11.10 -1.28
CA ARG A 71 -8.85 -12.45 -1.76
C ARG A 71 -9.29 -13.54 -0.79
N LEU A 72 -9.13 -13.35 0.52
CA LEU A 72 -9.63 -14.28 1.56
C LEU A 72 -11.15 -14.45 1.47
N LEU A 73 -11.88 -13.34 1.35
CA LEU A 73 -13.34 -13.37 1.23
C LEU A 73 -13.78 -14.04 -0.08
N ALA A 74 -13.05 -13.80 -1.18
CA ALA A 74 -13.33 -14.46 -2.45
C ALA A 74 -13.10 -15.98 -2.41
N GLU A 75 -12.13 -16.48 -1.64
CA GLU A 75 -11.84 -17.91 -1.48
C GLU A 75 -12.70 -18.60 -0.44
N THR A 76 -13.19 -17.86 0.57
CA THR A 76 -13.90 -18.40 1.72
C THR A 76 -15.30 -17.77 1.82
N PRO A 77 -16.33 -18.37 1.19
CA PRO A 77 -17.69 -17.80 1.14
C PRO A 77 -18.36 -17.61 2.50
N ASP A 78 -18.03 -18.42 3.51
CA ASP A 78 -18.58 -18.38 4.87
C ASP A 78 -17.78 -17.50 5.83
N LEU A 79 -16.70 -16.85 5.35
CA LEU A 79 -15.87 -15.96 6.14
C LEU A 79 -16.46 -14.54 6.21
N THR A 80 -16.47 -14.00 7.42
CA THR A 80 -16.63 -12.58 7.71
C THR A 80 -15.33 -12.04 8.30
N VAL A 81 -14.98 -10.79 7.99
CA VAL A 81 -13.78 -10.14 8.53
C VAL A 81 -14.15 -9.05 9.54
N LEU A 82 -13.61 -9.16 10.74
CA LEU A 82 -13.52 -8.07 11.71
C LEU A 82 -12.17 -7.39 11.54
N MET A 83 -12.16 -6.17 11.01
CA MET A 83 -10.97 -5.33 10.90
C MET A 83 -10.85 -4.43 12.13
N THR A 84 -9.68 -4.37 12.75
CA THR A 84 -9.42 -3.43 13.85
C THR A 84 -8.26 -2.50 13.59
N THR A 85 -8.45 -1.23 13.96
CA THR A 85 -7.42 -0.19 13.90
C THR A 85 -7.44 0.71 15.14
N GLY A 86 -6.41 1.53 15.32
CA GLY A 86 -6.27 2.39 16.51
C GLY A 86 -6.54 3.87 16.30
N THR A 87 -6.76 4.33 15.06
CA THR A 87 -6.82 5.77 14.72
C THR A 87 -8.13 6.15 14.02
N VAL A 88 -8.58 7.40 14.20
CA VAL A 88 -9.78 7.93 13.53
C VAL A 88 -9.62 7.91 12.00
N THR A 89 -8.45 8.31 11.49
CA THR A 89 -8.15 8.28 10.05
C THR A 89 -8.22 6.87 9.46
N SER A 90 -7.68 5.87 10.16
CA SER A 90 -7.81 4.47 9.73
C SER A 90 -9.27 4.01 9.74
N ALA A 91 -10.04 4.39 10.76
CA ALA A 91 -11.45 4.02 10.86
C ALA A 91 -12.31 4.60 9.72
N GLU A 92 -12.13 5.89 9.40
CA GLU A 92 -12.81 6.55 8.29
C GLU A 92 -12.48 5.89 6.95
N LEU A 93 -11.20 5.60 6.73
CA LEU A 93 -10.73 4.90 5.53
C LEU A 93 -11.35 3.50 5.42
N MET A 94 -11.32 2.72 6.50
CA MET A 94 -11.90 1.37 6.52
C MET A 94 -13.41 1.39 6.32
N GLY A 95 -14.11 2.40 6.85
CA GLY A 95 -15.54 2.59 6.60
C GLY A 95 -15.90 2.79 5.12
N ARG A 96 -14.96 3.28 4.30
CA ARG A 96 -15.15 3.48 2.86
C ARG A 96 -14.64 2.32 1.99
N ARG A 97 -13.58 1.64 2.43
CA ARG A 97 -12.83 0.67 1.60
C ARG A 97 -13.08 -0.80 1.92
N LEU A 98 -13.60 -1.13 3.10
CA LEU A 98 -13.84 -2.54 3.45
C LEU A 98 -14.93 -3.14 2.55
N PRO A 99 -14.76 -4.39 2.09
CA PRO A 99 -15.78 -5.09 1.31
C PRO A 99 -17.01 -5.41 2.16
N LYS A 100 -18.13 -5.75 1.50
CA LYS A 100 -19.45 -5.97 2.16
C LYS A 100 -19.45 -6.99 3.31
N ARG A 101 -18.58 -8.01 3.26
CA ARG A 101 -18.42 -9.05 4.30
C ARG A 101 -17.30 -8.73 5.31
N ALA A 102 -16.85 -7.49 5.35
CA ALA A 102 -15.92 -6.99 6.35
C ALA A 102 -16.51 -5.77 7.06
N PHE A 103 -16.18 -5.60 8.33
CA PHE A 103 -16.57 -4.43 9.10
C PHE A 103 -15.47 -4.03 10.07
N HIS A 104 -15.49 -2.76 10.48
CA HIS A 104 -14.44 -2.17 11.29
C HIS A 104 -14.89 -1.98 12.76
N GLN A 105 -14.01 -2.27 13.70
CA GLN A 105 -14.10 -1.87 15.12
C GLN A 105 -12.78 -1.25 15.58
N TYR A 106 -12.77 -0.27 16.49
CA TYR A 106 -11.52 0.09 17.17
C TYR A 106 -10.96 -1.09 17.96
N VAL A 107 -9.64 -1.24 17.92
CA VAL A 107 -8.91 -2.20 18.76
C VAL A 107 -9.11 -1.82 20.24
N PRO A 108 -9.38 -2.77 21.14
CA PRO A 108 -9.41 -2.49 22.56
C PRO A 108 -8.03 -2.01 23.04
N VAL A 109 -8.00 -1.16 24.06
CA VAL A 109 -6.76 -0.92 24.80
C VAL A 109 -6.28 -2.22 25.42
N ASP A 110 -4.96 -2.36 25.56
CA ASP A 110 -4.31 -3.58 26.05
C ASP A 110 -4.45 -3.73 27.58
N LEU A 111 -5.66 -3.53 28.10
CA LEU A 111 -6.08 -3.78 29.47
C LEU A 111 -6.73 -5.17 29.53
N PRO A 112 -6.40 -6.03 30.52
CA PRO A 112 -6.89 -7.40 30.53
C PRO A 112 -8.43 -7.51 30.42
N ALA A 113 -9.17 -6.70 31.18
CA ALA A 113 -10.63 -6.73 31.14
C ALA A 113 -11.22 -6.26 29.80
N ALA A 114 -10.57 -5.31 29.10
CA ALA A 114 -11.03 -4.85 27.79
C ALA A 114 -10.74 -5.91 26.71
N VAL A 115 -9.55 -6.52 26.78
CA VAL A 115 -9.14 -7.62 25.91
C VAL A 115 -10.06 -8.83 26.07
N ASP A 116 -10.35 -9.22 27.32
CA ASP A 116 -11.22 -10.36 27.62
C ASP A 116 -12.64 -10.11 27.09
N ARG A 117 -13.24 -8.94 27.38
CA ARG A 117 -14.56 -8.57 26.80
C ARG A 117 -14.59 -8.64 25.27
N PHE A 118 -13.55 -8.10 24.62
CA PHE A 118 -13.45 -8.11 23.17
C PHE A 118 -13.43 -9.53 22.60
N LEU A 119 -12.57 -10.39 23.15
CA LEU A 119 -12.42 -11.76 22.66
C LEU A 119 -13.62 -12.65 23.02
N ASP A 120 -14.23 -12.44 24.18
CA ASP A 120 -15.40 -13.21 24.62
C ASP A 120 -16.65 -12.85 23.80
N HIS A 121 -16.77 -11.59 23.36
CA HIS A 121 -17.83 -11.17 22.44
C HIS A 121 -17.60 -11.69 21.02
N TRP A 122 -16.44 -11.36 20.43
CA TRP A 122 -16.19 -11.62 19.01
C TRP A 122 -15.82 -13.06 18.70
N ARG A 123 -15.21 -13.81 19.64
CA ARG A 123 -14.83 -15.22 19.48
C ARG A 123 -14.29 -15.53 18.07
N PRO A 124 -13.19 -14.88 17.65
CA PRO A 124 -12.68 -15.05 16.30
C PRO A 124 -12.17 -16.49 16.11
N ASP A 125 -12.39 -17.03 14.91
CA ASP A 125 -11.93 -18.36 14.53
C ASP A 125 -10.44 -18.35 14.13
N LEU A 126 -9.94 -17.19 13.71
CA LEU A 126 -8.53 -16.96 13.43
C LEU A 126 -8.16 -15.48 13.56
N VAL A 127 -6.86 -15.21 13.74
CA VAL A 127 -6.29 -13.86 13.84
C VAL A 127 -5.20 -13.64 12.80
N LEU A 128 -5.29 -12.57 12.02
CA LEU A 128 -4.19 -12.07 11.20
C LEU A 128 -3.70 -10.75 11.77
N TRP A 129 -2.50 -10.78 12.34
CA TRP A 129 -1.87 -9.62 12.95
C TRP A 129 -0.91 -8.96 11.97
N THR A 130 -0.96 -7.65 11.78
CA THR A 130 -0.14 -7.01 10.74
C THR A 130 1.09 -6.31 11.31
N GLU A 131 2.22 -6.42 10.61
CA GLU A 131 3.49 -5.75 10.92
C GLU A 131 4.05 -6.06 12.33
N SER A 132 4.45 -5.05 13.12
CA SER A 132 5.35 -5.25 14.29
C SER A 132 4.78 -4.78 15.62
N GLU A 133 3.47 -4.62 15.71
CA GLU A 133 2.80 -4.10 16.90
C GLU A 133 2.58 -5.20 17.95
N ILE A 134 3.41 -5.21 19.00
CA ILE A 134 3.44 -6.30 19.98
C ILE A 134 2.69 -5.86 21.24
N TRP A 135 1.46 -6.36 21.41
CA TRP A 135 0.56 -6.04 22.53
C TRP A 135 0.45 -7.24 23.48
N PRO A 136 1.13 -7.23 24.64
CA PRO A 136 1.31 -8.44 25.43
C PRO A 136 0.04 -9.05 26.03
N ASN A 137 -0.97 -8.25 26.40
CA ASN A 137 -2.22 -8.80 26.91
C ASN A 137 -3.08 -9.36 25.77
N LEU A 138 -3.22 -8.65 24.65
CA LEU A 138 -3.92 -9.12 23.45
C LEU A 138 -3.33 -10.43 22.92
N LEU A 139 -2.03 -10.46 22.60
CA LEU A 139 -1.38 -11.67 22.09
C LEU A 139 -1.39 -12.80 23.11
N GLY A 140 -1.19 -12.47 24.40
CA GLY A 140 -1.30 -13.44 25.49
C GLY A 140 -2.68 -14.08 25.58
N ALA A 141 -3.74 -13.27 25.44
CA ALA A 141 -5.12 -13.70 25.51
C ALA A 141 -5.55 -14.53 24.27
N VAL A 142 -5.06 -14.17 23.08
CA VAL A 142 -5.20 -14.96 21.85
C VAL A 142 -4.60 -16.36 22.04
N ARG A 143 -3.35 -16.41 22.52
CA ARG A 143 -2.65 -17.67 22.79
C ARG A 143 -3.35 -18.50 23.86
N ALA A 144 -3.79 -17.87 24.96
CA ALA A 144 -4.45 -18.57 26.07
C ALA A 144 -5.80 -19.20 25.67
N ARG A 145 -6.50 -18.59 24.70
CA ARG A 145 -7.74 -19.12 24.13
C ARG A 145 -7.51 -20.13 22.99
N GLY A 146 -6.25 -20.41 22.63
CA GLY A 146 -5.91 -21.34 21.56
C GLY A 146 -6.35 -20.87 20.17
N ILE A 147 -6.58 -19.58 19.97
CA ILE A 147 -7.07 -19.05 18.69
C ILE A 147 -5.92 -19.10 17.67
N PRO A 148 -6.09 -19.76 16.50
CA PRO A 148 -5.10 -19.77 15.44
C PRO A 148 -4.71 -18.36 15.01
N ALA A 149 -3.42 -18.06 14.95
CA ALA A 149 -2.93 -16.73 14.63
C ALA A 149 -1.74 -16.76 13.66
N ALA A 150 -1.69 -15.79 12.76
CA ALA A 150 -0.54 -15.51 11.91
C ALA A 150 -0.11 -14.05 12.05
N LEU A 151 1.20 -13.81 11.96
CA LEU A 151 1.77 -12.48 11.78
C LEU A 151 1.98 -12.27 10.28
N VAL A 152 1.30 -11.30 9.68
CA VAL A 152 1.33 -11.02 8.25
C VAL A 152 2.03 -9.70 7.96
N ASN A 153 2.68 -9.59 6.79
CA ASN A 153 3.48 -8.43 6.42
C ASN A 153 4.49 -8.03 7.51
N ALA A 154 5.06 -9.01 8.21
CA ALA A 154 5.89 -8.81 9.38
C ALA A 154 7.19 -8.07 9.03
N ARG A 155 7.49 -7.04 9.80
CA ARG A 155 8.73 -6.27 9.70
C ARG A 155 9.49 -6.36 11.01
N MET A 156 10.82 -6.32 10.97
CA MET A 156 11.63 -6.22 12.16
C MET A 156 12.88 -5.40 11.84
N SER A 157 12.78 -4.07 12.02
CA SER A 157 13.93 -3.20 11.80
C SER A 157 15.08 -3.56 12.74
N GLU A 158 16.32 -3.29 12.32
CA GLU A 158 17.52 -3.59 13.10
C GLU A 158 17.47 -2.97 14.51
N ARG A 159 17.00 -1.71 14.61
CA ARG A 159 16.80 -1.02 15.89
C ARG A 159 15.83 -1.78 16.80
N SER A 160 14.71 -2.25 16.26
CA SER A 160 13.70 -3.00 17.02
C SER A 160 14.22 -4.37 17.40
N PHE A 161 14.90 -5.06 16.48
CA PHE A 161 15.57 -6.34 16.74
C PHE A 161 16.55 -6.23 17.91
N ASN A 162 17.45 -5.24 17.89
CA ASN A 162 18.45 -5.05 18.95
C ASN A 162 17.80 -4.78 20.32
N ARG A 163 16.70 -4.02 20.37
CA ARG A 163 15.93 -3.80 21.60
C ARG A 163 15.26 -5.09 22.09
N TRP A 164 14.58 -5.81 21.21
CA TRP A 164 13.86 -7.03 21.55
C TRP A 164 14.79 -8.18 21.91
N ARG A 165 15.98 -8.23 21.32
CA ARG A 165 17.03 -9.20 21.65
C ARG A 165 17.42 -9.12 23.13
N CYS A 166 17.45 -7.92 23.71
CA CYS A 166 17.72 -7.73 25.14
C CYS A 166 16.55 -8.14 26.05
N ALA A 167 15.35 -8.31 25.50
CA ALA A 167 14.13 -8.70 26.20
C ALA A 167 13.56 -10.03 25.65
N SER A 168 14.44 -10.97 25.30
CA SER A 168 14.08 -12.28 24.71
C SER A 168 13.01 -13.03 25.51
N GLY A 169 13.09 -12.99 26.84
CA GLY A 169 12.11 -13.60 27.74
C GLY A 169 10.69 -13.02 27.66
N LEU A 170 10.51 -11.83 27.08
CA LEU A 170 9.20 -11.24 26.81
C LEU A 170 8.76 -11.46 25.36
N ILE A 171 9.63 -11.22 24.39
CA ILE A 171 9.25 -11.28 22.97
C ILE A 171 9.02 -12.69 22.46
N THR A 172 9.85 -13.66 22.86
CA THR A 172 9.76 -15.04 22.35
C THR A 172 8.41 -15.69 22.68
N PRO A 173 7.88 -15.60 23.91
CA PRO A 173 6.52 -16.08 24.20
C PRO A 173 5.43 -15.33 23.41
N LEU A 174 5.62 -14.05 23.11
CA LEU A 174 4.64 -13.28 22.34
C LEU A 174 4.63 -13.70 20.87
N LEU A 175 5.81 -13.84 20.25
CA LEU A 175 5.93 -14.34 18.88
C LEU A 175 5.49 -15.80 18.73
N SER A 176 5.60 -16.61 19.79
CA SER A 176 5.08 -17.99 19.78
C SER A 176 3.55 -18.07 19.73
N THR A 177 2.84 -16.94 19.83
CA THR A 177 1.38 -16.86 19.58
C THR A 177 1.07 -17.17 18.11
N PHE A 178 1.98 -16.82 17.21
CA PHE A 178 1.80 -16.99 15.78
C PHE A 178 2.28 -18.38 15.34
N GLN A 179 1.41 -19.10 14.63
CA GLN A 179 1.75 -20.38 14.01
C GLN A 179 2.63 -20.18 12.78
N VAL A 180 2.36 -19.10 12.04
CA VAL A 180 3.07 -18.69 10.82
C VAL A 180 3.40 -17.21 10.92
N THR A 181 4.59 -16.84 10.44
CA THR A 181 5.06 -15.46 10.38
C THR A 181 5.49 -15.15 8.95
N LEU A 182 4.78 -14.25 8.28
CA LEU A 182 5.03 -13.86 6.90
C LEU A 182 5.83 -12.56 6.87
N ALA A 183 7.13 -12.64 6.65
CA ALA A 183 8.03 -11.50 6.64
C ALA A 183 8.02 -10.75 5.28
N GLN A 184 8.25 -9.44 5.34
CA GLN A 184 8.37 -8.57 4.16
C GLN A 184 9.64 -8.85 3.35
N SER A 185 10.74 -9.20 4.02
CA SER A 185 12.04 -9.48 3.42
C SER A 185 12.73 -10.65 4.11
N GLU A 186 13.77 -11.21 3.48
CA GLU A 186 14.60 -12.24 4.13
C GLU A 186 15.35 -11.70 5.35
N GLU A 187 15.76 -10.43 5.33
CA GLU A 187 16.39 -9.82 6.50
C GLU A 187 15.43 -9.73 7.70
N ASP A 188 14.17 -9.38 7.45
CA ASP A 188 13.13 -9.38 8.47
C ASP A 188 12.85 -10.80 8.97
N ALA A 189 12.79 -11.77 8.06
CA ALA A 189 12.60 -13.18 8.37
C ALA A 189 13.71 -13.68 9.31
N ASP A 190 14.98 -13.40 9.01
CA ASP A 190 16.12 -13.79 9.83
C ASP A 190 16.08 -13.15 11.22
N ARG A 191 15.77 -11.86 11.30
CA ARG A 191 15.62 -11.17 12.59
C ARG A 191 14.48 -11.77 13.41
N LEU A 192 13.34 -12.08 12.80
CA LEU A 192 12.18 -12.69 13.46
C LEU A 192 12.49 -14.12 13.95
N ARG A 193 13.15 -14.95 13.13
CA ARG A 193 13.63 -16.28 13.52
C ARG A 193 14.52 -16.21 14.76
N ARG A 194 15.47 -15.28 14.78
CA ARG A 194 16.40 -15.06 15.91
C ARG A 194 15.70 -14.57 17.19
N LEU A 195 14.53 -13.95 17.09
CA LEU A 195 13.69 -13.58 18.24
C LEU A 195 12.75 -14.71 18.70
N GLY A 196 12.72 -15.84 17.98
CA GLY A 196 11.94 -17.03 18.34
C GLY A 196 10.57 -17.12 17.66
N ALA A 197 10.34 -16.37 16.57
CA ALA A 197 9.15 -16.57 15.73
C ALA A 197 9.16 -17.97 15.08
N ARG A 198 7.96 -18.54 14.88
CA ARG A 198 7.76 -19.86 14.27
C ARG A 198 7.14 -19.72 12.88
N GLY A 199 7.34 -20.74 12.04
CA GLY A 199 6.78 -20.80 10.69
C GLY A 199 7.14 -19.57 9.86
N VAL A 200 8.39 -19.11 9.94
CA VAL A 200 8.81 -17.85 9.32
C VAL A 200 9.09 -18.04 7.83
N VAL A 201 8.28 -17.40 7.00
CA VAL A 201 8.38 -17.41 5.53
C VAL A 201 8.51 -15.98 5.04
N SER A 202 9.47 -15.70 4.18
CA SER A 202 9.53 -14.43 3.46
C SER A 202 8.60 -14.48 2.27
N VAL A 203 7.52 -13.70 2.29
CA VAL A 203 6.54 -13.67 1.19
C VAL A 203 6.66 -12.41 0.35
N GLY A 204 7.26 -11.35 0.88
CA GLY A 204 7.28 -10.02 0.26
C GLY A 204 6.34 -9.04 0.96
N ASN A 205 6.44 -7.76 0.60
CA ASN A 205 5.61 -6.71 1.17
C ASN A 205 4.25 -6.61 0.45
N LEU A 206 3.15 -6.82 1.19
CA LEU A 206 1.78 -6.77 0.65
C LEU A 206 1.44 -5.42 0.00
N LYS A 207 2.11 -4.33 0.41
CA LYS A 207 1.95 -3.00 -0.19
C LYS A 207 2.25 -3.00 -1.70
N PHE A 208 3.06 -3.94 -2.19
CA PHE A 208 3.45 -4.01 -3.60
C PHE A 208 2.65 -5.04 -4.40
N SER A 209 1.70 -5.75 -3.79
CA SER A 209 0.81 -6.71 -4.45
C SER A 209 -0.37 -6.05 -5.15
N ALA A 210 -0.18 -4.84 -5.67
CA ALA A 210 -1.24 -4.13 -6.36
C ALA A 210 -1.64 -4.90 -7.63
N GLU A 211 -2.94 -4.96 -7.90
CA GLU A 211 -3.42 -5.32 -9.23
C GLU A 211 -3.17 -4.14 -10.19
N PRO A 212 -2.95 -4.39 -11.49
CA PRO A 212 -2.84 -3.33 -12.46
C PRO A 212 -4.10 -2.45 -12.43
N PRO A 213 -3.96 -1.11 -12.43
CA PRO A 213 -5.13 -0.23 -12.37
C PRO A 213 -6.07 -0.51 -13.55
N PRO A 214 -7.40 -0.49 -13.33
CA PRO A 214 -8.37 -0.79 -14.37
C PRO A 214 -8.31 0.26 -15.48
N ALA A 215 -8.78 -0.14 -16.65
CA ALA A 215 -8.85 0.70 -17.84
C ALA A 215 -10.16 0.37 -18.56
N ASP A 216 -11.00 1.36 -18.80
CA ASP A 216 -12.17 1.19 -19.66
C ASP A 216 -11.68 0.88 -21.10
N PRO A 217 -12.06 -0.27 -21.70
CA PRO A 217 -11.54 -0.68 -23.00
C PRO A 217 -11.88 0.30 -24.13
N ALA A 218 -13.07 0.91 -24.10
CA ALA A 218 -13.51 1.85 -25.14
C ALA A 218 -12.74 3.18 -25.05
N ALA A 219 -12.58 3.73 -23.85
CA ALA A 219 -11.78 4.92 -23.61
C ALA A 219 -10.30 4.69 -23.99
N LEU A 220 -9.74 3.52 -23.65
CA LEU A 220 -8.36 3.16 -24.03
C LEU A 220 -8.19 3.09 -25.55
N ALA A 221 -9.15 2.48 -26.27
CA ALA A 221 -9.11 2.39 -27.71
C ALA A 221 -9.17 3.77 -28.37
N ALA A 222 -10.04 4.66 -27.89
CA ALA A 222 -10.15 6.03 -28.38
C ALA A 222 -8.85 6.84 -28.15
N LEU A 223 -8.27 6.75 -26.95
CA LEU A 223 -7.00 7.42 -26.63
C LEU A 223 -5.83 6.87 -27.47
N ARG A 224 -5.78 5.55 -27.69
CA ARG A 224 -4.77 4.93 -28.56
C ARG A 224 -4.88 5.41 -30.00
N ALA A 225 -6.10 5.49 -30.54
CA ALA A 225 -6.33 6.02 -31.88
C ALA A 225 -5.85 7.48 -31.99
N ALA A 226 -6.14 8.32 -30.99
CA ALA A 226 -5.73 9.72 -30.96
C ALA A 226 -4.20 9.91 -30.85
N CYS A 227 -3.47 8.94 -30.30
CA CYS A 227 -2.01 8.98 -30.13
C CYS A 227 -1.23 8.16 -31.16
N THR A 228 -1.90 7.56 -32.14
CA THR A 228 -1.27 6.62 -33.07
C THR A 228 -0.14 7.29 -33.86
N GLY A 229 1.03 6.64 -33.90
CA GLY A 229 2.22 7.13 -34.62
C GLY A 229 3.02 8.23 -33.90
N ARG A 230 2.60 8.64 -32.69
CA ARG A 230 3.28 9.67 -31.90
C ARG A 230 4.22 9.05 -30.86
N PRO A 231 5.41 9.61 -30.62
CA PRO A 231 6.17 9.32 -29.40
C PRO A 231 5.39 9.83 -28.18
N VAL A 232 5.14 8.98 -27.19
CA VAL A 232 4.36 9.33 -26.00
C VAL A 232 5.14 9.01 -24.74
N TRP A 233 5.19 9.95 -23.81
CA TRP A 233 5.64 9.71 -22.43
C TRP A 233 4.66 10.33 -21.45
N LEU A 234 4.75 9.91 -20.19
CA LEU A 234 3.85 10.35 -19.13
C LEU A 234 4.63 10.86 -17.92
N LEU A 235 4.30 12.06 -17.45
CA LEU A 235 4.65 12.54 -16.11
C LEU A 235 3.43 12.34 -15.18
N ALA A 236 3.52 11.36 -14.30
CA ALA A 236 2.39 10.86 -13.51
C ALA A 236 2.39 11.36 -12.07
N SER A 237 1.24 11.87 -11.60
CA SER A 237 1.00 12.32 -10.22
C SER A 237 1.90 13.48 -9.76
N THR A 238 1.99 14.55 -10.55
CA THR A 238 2.78 15.75 -10.23
C THR A 238 2.23 16.54 -9.05
N HIS A 239 3.16 17.16 -8.31
CA HIS A 239 2.91 18.15 -7.26
C HIS A 239 3.29 19.57 -7.72
N PRO A 240 2.85 20.62 -7.00
CA PRO A 240 3.31 21.97 -7.28
C PRO A 240 4.83 22.06 -7.35
N GLY A 241 5.35 22.68 -8.42
CA GLY A 241 6.79 22.77 -8.72
C GLY A 241 7.32 21.69 -9.67
N GLU A 242 6.50 20.72 -10.08
CA GLU A 242 6.90 19.69 -11.06
C GLU A 242 6.17 19.82 -12.40
N ASP A 243 5.08 20.58 -12.48
CA ASP A 243 4.26 20.65 -13.71
C ASP A 243 5.03 21.32 -14.85
N GLU A 244 5.91 22.26 -14.51
CA GLU A 244 6.86 22.92 -15.40
C GLU A 244 7.81 21.96 -16.10
N LEU A 245 8.07 20.79 -15.52
CA LEU A 245 8.95 19.77 -16.09
C LEU A 245 8.35 19.17 -17.35
N ALA A 246 7.03 19.10 -17.45
CA ALA A 246 6.34 18.63 -18.66
C ALA A 246 6.71 19.50 -19.87
N ALA A 247 6.74 20.84 -19.68
CA ALA A 247 7.16 21.77 -20.72
C ALA A 247 8.65 21.64 -21.02
N ALA A 248 9.51 21.67 -19.99
CA ALA A 248 10.96 21.61 -20.17
C ALA A 248 11.41 20.36 -20.95
N VAL A 249 10.83 19.19 -20.64
CA VAL A 249 11.11 17.94 -21.36
C VAL A 249 10.53 17.98 -22.78
N HIS A 250 9.32 18.53 -22.97
CA HIS A 250 8.73 18.65 -24.30
C HIS A 250 9.59 19.51 -25.22
N ASP A 251 9.95 20.72 -24.78
CA ASP A 251 10.73 21.69 -25.54
C ASP A 251 12.09 21.11 -25.94
N ALA A 252 12.76 20.40 -25.03
CA ALA A 252 14.06 19.78 -25.28
C ALA A 252 14.03 18.62 -26.29
N LEU A 253 12.86 17.98 -26.50
CA LEU A 253 12.73 16.77 -27.31
C LEU A 253 11.91 16.96 -28.58
N ALA A 254 11.05 17.98 -28.68
CA ALA A 254 10.09 18.16 -29.77
C ALA A 254 10.77 18.28 -31.15
N GLU A 255 11.94 18.92 -31.24
CA GLU A 255 12.69 19.02 -32.49
C GLU A 255 13.22 17.66 -32.98
N ARG A 256 13.59 16.78 -32.04
CA ARG A 256 14.18 15.47 -32.32
C ARG A 256 13.14 14.36 -32.47
N LEU A 257 11.96 14.56 -31.91
CA LEU A 257 10.86 13.59 -31.88
C LEU A 257 9.58 14.25 -32.44
N PRO A 258 9.43 14.32 -33.78
CA PRO A 258 8.27 14.94 -34.39
C PRO A 258 6.96 14.31 -33.90
N GLY A 259 5.99 15.17 -33.56
CA GLY A 259 4.69 14.73 -33.04
C GLY A 259 4.74 14.21 -31.60
N LEU A 260 5.81 14.44 -30.84
CA LEU A 260 5.89 14.13 -29.41
C LEU A 260 4.61 14.56 -28.68
N LEU A 261 4.09 13.68 -27.83
CA LEU A 261 3.00 13.99 -26.92
C LEU A 261 3.47 13.79 -25.48
N THR A 262 3.37 14.86 -24.69
CA THR A 262 3.58 14.79 -23.24
C THR A 262 2.24 14.56 -22.57
N LEU A 263 2.06 13.43 -21.89
CA LEU A 263 0.93 13.22 -21.01
C LEU A 263 1.29 13.73 -19.61
N LEU A 264 0.38 14.45 -18.97
CA LEU A 264 0.59 15.00 -17.63
C LEU A 264 -0.59 14.67 -16.73
N ILE A 265 -0.33 14.06 -15.58
CA ILE A 265 -1.37 13.75 -14.60
C ILE A 265 -1.03 14.46 -13.28
N PRO A 266 -1.79 15.48 -12.86
CA PRO A 266 -1.59 16.06 -11.53
C PRO A 266 -2.03 15.09 -10.44
N ARG A 267 -1.35 15.12 -9.29
CA ARG A 267 -1.78 14.35 -8.10
C ARG A 267 -3.22 14.69 -7.68
N HIS A 268 -3.61 15.95 -7.90
CA HIS A 268 -4.95 16.45 -7.62
C HIS A 268 -5.59 17.00 -8.90
N ALA A 269 -6.65 16.33 -9.36
CA ALA A 269 -7.37 16.65 -10.59
C ALA A 269 -7.80 18.13 -10.70
N HIS A 270 -8.21 18.78 -9.60
CA HIS A 270 -8.66 20.18 -9.63
C HIS A 270 -7.58 21.17 -10.11
N ARG A 271 -6.30 20.77 -10.16
CA ARG A 271 -5.18 21.60 -10.63
C ARG A 271 -5.08 21.68 -12.17
N GLY A 272 -5.83 20.84 -12.90
CA GLY A 272 -5.78 20.77 -14.35
C GLY A 272 -5.93 22.11 -15.09
N PRO A 273 -6.92 22.97 -14.74
CA PRO A 273 -7.06 24.31 -15.33
C PRO A 273 -5.82 25.19 -15.17
N ASP A 274 -5.27 25.25 -13.95
CA ASP A 274 -4.12 26.12 -13.63
C ASP A 274 -2.86 25.64 -14.35
N ILE A 275 -2.66 24.32 -14.41
CA ILE A 275 -1.55 23.71 -15.15
C ILE A 275 -1.70 23.99 -16.66
N ALA A 276 -2.91 23.89 -17.21
CA ALA A 276 -3.14 24.20 -18.62
C ALA A 276 -2.84 25.67 -18.94
N ALA A 277 -3.23 26.58 -18.06
CA ALA A 277 -2.90 28.00 -18.20
C ALA A 277 -1.38 28.23 -18.18
N LEU A 278 -0.68 27.62 -17.23
CA LEU A 278 0.78 27.69 -17.12
C LEU A 278 1.49 27.19 -18.38
N LEU A 279 1.08 26.05 -18.92
CA LEU A 279 1.71 25.46 -20.11
C LEU A 279 1.39 26.25 -21.38
N ARG A 280 0.17 26.78 -21.52
CA ARG A 280 -0.21 27.67 -22.63
C ARG A 280 0.56 28.99 -22.61
N GLN A 281 0.84 29.54 -21.44
CA GLN A 281 1.69 30.74 -21.30
C GLN A 281 3.12 30.50 -21.80
N ARG A 282 3.59 29.25 -21.81
CA ARG A 282 4.87 28.84 -22.41
C ARG A 282 4.78 28.55 -23.91
N GLY A 283 3.64 28.80 -24.54
CA GLY A 283 3.43 28.62 -25.98
C GLY A 283 3.07 27.19 -26.39
N LEU A 284 2.79 26.29 -25.44
CA LEU A 284 2.40 24.91 -25.75
C LEU A 284 0.91 24.82 -26.08
N THR A 285 0.57 23.98 -27.08
CA THR A 285 -0.81 23.58 -27.34
C THR A 285 -1.22 22.51 -26.33
N VAL A 286 -2.32 22.75 -25.60
CA VAL A 286 -2.72 21.92 -24.47
C VAL A 286 -4.20 21.55 -24.53
N SER A 287 -4.50 20.25 -24.43
CA SER A 287 -5.85 19.73 -24.19
C SER A 287 -5.99 19.08 -22.81
N ARG A 288 -7.23 18.92 -22.34
CA ARG A 288 -7.56 18.40 -21.02
C ARG A 288 -8.60 17.29 -21.08
N ARG A 289 -8.33 16.19 -20.37
CA ARG A 289 -9.26 15.06 -20.22
C ARG A 289 -10.54 15.45 -19.49
N GLY A 290 -10.44 16.32 -18.49
CA GLY A 290 -11.57 16.80 -17.69
C GLY A 290 -12.58 17.63 -18.48
N GLU A 291 -12.23 18.09 -19.69
CA GLU A 291 -13.13 18.74 -20.65
C GLU A 291 -13.78 17.73 -21.63
N GLY A 292 -13.54 16.43 -21.44
CA GLY A 292 -14.01 15.37 -22.34
C GLY A 292 -13.20 15.25 -23.63
N ALA A 293 -12.08 15.96 -23.76
CA ALA A 293 -11.27 15.97 -24.97
C ALA A 293 -10.40 14.71 -25.11
N LEU A 294 -10.15 14.32 -26.36
CA LEU A 294 -9.02 13.47 -26.76
C LEU A 294 -7.85 14.37 -27.20
N PRO A 295 -6.59 13.90 -27.10
CA PRO A 295 -5.47 14.65 -27.63
C PRO A 295 -5.61 14.84 -29.15
N ALA A 296 -5.59 16.08 -29.61
CA ALA A 296 -5.53 16.43 -31.02
C ALA A 296 -4.10 16.27 -31.57
N ALA A 297 -3.97 16.17 -32.89
CA ALA A 297 -2.67 16.01 -33.55
C ALA A 297 -1.68 17.16 -33.24
N ALA A 298 -2.19 18.38 -33.03
CA ALA A 298 -1.39 19.57 -32.74
C ALA A 298 -1.08 19.76 -31.24
N ASP A 299 -1.67 18.96 -30.34
CA ASP A 299 -1.45 19.10 -28.90
C ASP A 299 -0.04 18.67 -28.52
N ALA A 300 0.72 19.57 -27.92
CA ALA A 300 2.02 19.26 -27.31
C ALA A 300 1.85 18.48 -25.99
N VAL A 301 0.87 18.91 -25.19
CA VAL A 301 0.58 18.33 -23.87
C VAL A 301 -0.90 17.96 -23.76
N HIS A 302 -1.17 16.77 -23.23
CA HIS A 302 -2.51 16.37 -22.82
C HIS A 302 -2.56 16.12 -21.31
N ILE A 303 -3.35 16.92 -20.61
CA ILE A 303 -3.49 16.84 -19.16
C ILE A 303 -4.62 15.90 -18.81
N ALA A 304 -4.34 14.82 -18.07
CA ALA A 304 -5.37 13.97 -17.50
C ALA A 304 -5.72 14.38 -16.06
N ASP A 305 -6.67 15.28 -15.95
CA ASP A 305 -7.18 15.86 -14.71
C ASP A 305 -8.51 15.22 -14.28
N THR A 306 -8.60 13.89 -14.38
CA THR A 306 -9.74 13.06 -13.97
C THR A 306 -9.30 11.98 -12.98
N MET A 307 -10.24 11.50 -12.16
CA MET A 307 -9.95 10.48 -11.14
C MET A 307 -10.24 9.07 -11.67
N GLY A 308 -9.42 8.09 -11.27
CA GLY A 308 -9.65 6.68 -11.56
C GLY A 308 -9.23 6.21 -12.95
N GLU A 309 -8.61 7.07 -13.76
CA GLU A 309 -8.22 6.77 -15.15
C GLU A 309 -6.72 6.46 -15.33
N MET A 310 -5.94 6.33 -14.24
CA MET A 310 -4.49 6.07 -14.30
C MET A 310 -4.11 4.88 -15.20
N GLY A 311 -4.92 3.81 -15.16
CA GLY A 311 -4.67 2.61 -15.96
C GLY A 311 -4.80 2.84 -17.47
N LEU A 312 -5.53 3.87 -17.93
CA LEU A 312 -5.57 4.26 -19.33
C LEU A 312 -4.21 4.82 -19.76
N PHE A 313 -3.70 5.79 -19.00
CA PHE A 313 -2.50 6.55 -19.36
C PHE A 313 -1.22 5.73 -19.21
N TYR A 314 -1.12 4.86 -18.20
CA TYR A 314 -0.01 3.90 -18.10
C TYR A 314 0.03 2.93 -19.30
N ARG A 315 -1.12 2.49 -19.82
CA ARG A 315 -1.19 1.64 -21.03
C ARG A 315 -0.98 2.38 -22.34
N LEU A 316 -0.93 3.72 -22.30
CA LEU A 316 -0.73 4.60 -23.44
C LEU A 316 0.74 5.04 -23.56
N ALA A 317 1.40 5.28 -22.42
CA ALA A 317 2.78 5.74 -22.37
C ALA A 317 3.76 4.60 -22.04
N PRO A 318 4.64 4.22 -22.98
CA PRO A 318 5.66 3.20 -22.72
C PRO A 318 6.80 3.71 -21.82
N VAL A 319 6.93 5.03 -21.62
CA VAL A 319 7.86 5.67 -20.69
C VAL A 319 7.07 6.50 -19.69
N VAL A 320 7.26 6.23 -18.39
CA VAL A 320 6.53 6.87 -17.30
C VAL A 320 7.52 7.44 -16.30
N CYS A 321 7.40 8.73 -16.02
CA CYS A 321 8.11 9.41 -14.95
C CYS A 321 7.16 9.65 -13.77
N MET A 322 7.56 9.26 -12.56
CA MET A 322 6.76 9.43 -11.36
C MET A 322 7.01 10.81 -10.75
N GLY A 323 5.96 11.61 -10.59
CA GLY A 323 5.96 12.86 -9.83
C GLY A 323 6.04 12.65 -8.31
N GLY A 324 6.04 13.75 -7.57
CA GLY A 324 6.38 13.83 -6.15
C GLY A 324 7.84 13.46 -5.85
N SER A 325 8.66 13.29 -6.89
CA SER A 325 10.02 12.75 -6.80
C SER A 325 11.09 13.77 -7.17
N PHE A 326 10.73 14.87 -7.83
CA PHE A 326 11.61 16.02 -8.11
C PHE A 326 11.41 17.19 -7.14
N VAL A 327 10.46 17.05 -6.23
CA VAL A 327 10.27 17.91 -5.06
C VAL A 327 10.39 17.07 -3.78
N PRO A 328 10.73 17.65 -2.62
CA PRO A 328 10.87 16.91 -1.37
C PRO A 328 9.51 16.48 -0.80
N HIS A 329 8.83 15.55 -1.49
CA HIS A 329 7.53 15.01 -1.14
C HIS A 329 7.56 13.50 -0.82
N GLY A 330 8.50 12.76 -1.42
CA GLY A 330 8.75 11.35 -1.12
C GLY A 330 8.21 10.36 -2.13
N GLY A 331 7.85 10.84 -3.33
CA GLY A 331 7.51 10.03 -4.48
C GLY A 331 6.06 9.58 -4.54
N GLN A 332 5.73 8.88 -5.61
CA GLN A 332 4.45 8.21 -5.84
C GLN A 332 4.68 6.75 -6.26
N ASN A 333 3.62 5.95 -6.29
CA ASN A 333 3.71 4.50 -6.46
C ASN A 333 4.29 4.07 -7.83
N PRO A 334 5.53 3.53 -7.90
CA PRO A 334 6.12 3.12 -9.16
C PRO A 334 5.65 1.72 -9.62
N VAL A 335 4.91 0.99 -8.77
CA VAL A 335 4.48 -0.39 -9.06
C VAL A 335 3.42 -0.45 -10.16
N GLU A 336 2.46 0.48 -10.14
CA GLU A 336 1.36 0.50 -11.11
C GLU A 336 1.82 0.60 -12.58
N PRO A 337 2.72 1.53 -12.96
CA PRO A 337 3.27 1.55 -14.30
C PRO A 337 4.19 0.35 -14.58
N ALA A 338 4.97 -0.10 -13.60
CA ALA A 338 5.82 -1.27 -13.75
C ALA A 338 5.02 -2.54 -14.08
N LEU A 339 3.86 -2.75 -13.44
CA LEU A 339 2.92 -3.85 -13.72
C LEU A 339 2.36 -3.83 -15.15
N LEU A 340 2.36 -2.66 -15.78
CA LEU A 340 1.85 -2.45 -17.12
C LEU A 340 2.96 -2.41 -18.18
N GLY A 341 4.18 -2.81 -17.80
CA GLY A 341 5.32 -2.91 -18.71
C GLY A 341 5.90 -1.55 -19.11
N CYS A 342 5.65 -0.49 -18.34
CA CYS A 342 6.25 0.82 -18.60
C CYS A 342 7.72 0.82 -18.17
N ALA A 343 8.57 1.54 -18.91
CA ALA A 343 9.88 1.93 -18.42
C ALA A 343 9.72 3.09 -17.41
N VAL A 344 10.05 2.84 -16.14
CA VAL A 344 9.79 3.79 -15.04
C VAL A 344 11.01 4.67 -14.75
N LEU A 345 10.77 5.97 -14.66
CA LEU A 345 11.72 7.00 -14.24
C LEU A 345 11.21 7.67 -12.94
N TYR A 346 12.12 8.17 -12.10
CA TYR A 346 11.76 9.04 -10.98
C TYR A 346 12.96 9.89 -10.53
N GLY A 347 12.68 11.01 -9.87
CA GLY A 347 13.67 11.90 -9.27
C GLY A 347 14.19 11.43 -7.91
N PRO A 348 15.07 12.22 -7.26
CA PRO A 348 15.82 11.80 -6.07
C PRO A 348 14.97 11.58 -4.81
N HIS A 349 13.71 12.02 -4.77
CA HIS A 349 12.89 12.04 -3.57
C HIS A 349 11.88 10.88 -3.51
N MET A 350 12.34 9.64 -3.28
CA MET A 350 11.49 8.43 -3.26
C MET A 350 11.38 7.75 -1.88
N TRP A 351 11.58 8.46 -0.75
CA TRP A 351 11.66 7.84 0.58
C TRP A 351 10.39 7.10 1.04
N ASN A 352 9.20 7.39 0.50
CA ASN A 352 7.99 6.62 0.82
C ASN A 352 7.93 5.26 0.10
N PHE A 353 8.84 5.04 -0.86
CA PHE A 353 8.90 3.88 -1.76
C PHE A 353 10.31 3.26 -1.86
N THR A 354 11.22 3.57 -0.92
CA THR A 354 12.63 3.14 -0.96
C THR A 354 12.82 1.64 -1.19
N GLU A 355 12.00 0.80 -0.55
CA GLU A 355 12.13 -0.65 -0.67
C GLU A 355 11.86 -1.11 -2.11
N ILE A 356 10.75 -0.65 -2.70
CA ILE A 356 10.39 -1.04 -4.06
C ILE A 356 11.27 -0.38 -5.12
N THR A 357 11.69 0.87 -4.92
CA THR A 357 12.63 1.51 -5.86
C THR A 357 13.96 0.80 -5.85
N ARG A 358 14.48 0.40 -4.68
CA ARG A 358 15.70 -0.42 -4.59
C ARG A 358 15.56 -1.77 -5.32
N GLN A 359 14.42 -2.44 -5.19
CA GLN A 359 14.16 -3.69 -5.91
C GLN A 359 14.11 -3.47 -7.43
N LEU A 360 13.41 -2.41 -7.88
CA LEU A 360 13.35 -2.04 -9.29
C LEU A 360 14.74 -1.67 -9.82
N GLU A 361 15.51 -0.83 -9.14
CA GLU A 361 16.89 -0.47 -9.53
C GLU A 361 17.79 -1.69 -9.65
N ALA A 362 17.77 -2.59 -8.65
CA ALA A 362 18.58 -3.80 -8.64
C ALA A 362 18.25 -4.74 -9.82
N ALA A 363 16.99 -4.77 -10.26
CA ALA A 363 16.56 -5.53 -11.43
C ALA A 363 16.69 -4.75 -12.76
N GLY A 364 17.19 -3.51 -12.74
CA GLY A 364 17.18 -2.60 -13.89
C GLY A 364 15.78 -2.15 -14.32
N GLY A 365 14.76 -2.38 -13.49
CA GLY A 365 13.35 -2.13 -13.71
C GLY A 365 12.87 -0.69 -13.52
N ALA A 366 13.74 0.20 -13.08
CA ALA A 366 13.50 1.63 -13.08
C ALA A 366 14.83 2.38 -13.18
N LEU A 367 14.81 3.60 -13.72
CA LEU A 367 15.98 4.46 -13.79
C LEU A 367 15.80 5.68 -12.87
N PRO A 368 16.62 5.79 -11.80
CA PRO A 368 16.66 7.02 -11.01
C PRO A 368 17.29 8.14 -11.86
N VAL A 369 16.68 9.32 -11.78
CA VAL A 369 17.14 10.54 -12.45
C VAL A 369 17.66 11.50 -11.38
N ALA A 370 18.90 11.95 -11.53
CA ALA A 370 19.59 12.74 -10.50
C ALA A 370 18.91 14.09 -10.18
N GLY A 371 18.15 14.63 -11.13
CA GLY A 371 17.44 15.90 -10.98
C GLY A 371 16.69 16.28 -12.26
N THR A 372 16.08 17.45 -12.23
CA THR A 372 15.22 17.96 -13.31
C THR A 372 15.98 18.16 -14.63
N GLU A 373 17.25 18.56 -14.56
CA GLU A 373 18.10 18.80 -15.75
C GLU A 373 18.41 17.52 -16.54
N ALA A 374 18.49 16.37 -15.86
CA ALA A 374 18.80 15.08 -16.49
C ALA A 374 17.56 14.37 -17.05
N LEU A 375 16.35 14.85 -16.74
CA LEU A 375 15.10 14.21 -17.13
C LEU A 375 14.88 14.18 -18.65
N PRO A 376 15.10 15.27 -19.42
CA PRO A 376 14.92 15.25 -20.87
C PRO A 376 15.75 14.18 -21.57
N ASP A 377 17.02 14.04 -21.21
CA ASP A 377 17.91 13.04 -21.80
C ASP A 377 17.49 11.61 -21.46
N ALA A 378 17.07 11.36 -20.21
CA ALA A 378 16.57 10.05 -19.80
C ALA A 378 15.29 9.66 -20.56
N VAL A 379 14.33 10.59 -20.69
CA VAL A 379 13.10 10.37 -21.45
C VAL A 379 13.41 10.19 -22.94
N GLY A 380 14.22 11.07 -23.52
CA GLY A 380 14.58 11.02 -24.94
C GLY A 380 15.30 9.73 -25.33
N ARG A 381 16.18 9.21 -24.45
CA ARG A 381 16.82 7.91 -24.63
C ARG A 381 15.80 6.78 -24.67
N LEU A 382 14.88 6.70 -23.71
CA LEU A 382 13.89 5.61 -23.66
C LEU A 382 12.85 5.69 -24.79
N LEU A 383 12.54 6.88 -25.27
CA LEU A 383 11.67 7.05 -26.44
C LEU A 383 12.37 6.63 -27.74
N SER A 384 13.67 6.88 -27.87
CA SER A 384 14.43 6.63 -29.11
C SER A 384 15.11 5.25 -29.19
N ASP A 385 15.41 4.63 -28.06
CA ASP A 385 16.06 3.31 -27.97
C ASP A 385 15.08 2.28 -27.40
N GLU A 386 14.42 1.56 -28.32
CA GLU A 386 13.47 0.50 -27.98
C GLU A 386 14.12 -0.62 -27.15
N ALA A 387 15.38 -0.97 -27.42
CA ALA A 387 16.07 -2.01 -26.68
C ALA A 387 16.36 -1.58 -25.23
N ALA A 388 16.76 -0.32 -25.01
CA ALA A 388 16.90 0.23 -23.66
C ALA A 388 15.57 0.24 -22.92
N ARG A 389 14.50 0.70 -23.58
CA ARG A 389 13.15 0.71 -23.01
C ARG A 389 12.67 -0.68 -22.63
N ALA A 390 12.83 -1.66 -23.52
CA ALA A 390 12.44 -3.05 -23.29
C ALA A 390 13.21 -3.68 -22.13
N ARG A 391 14.52 -3.38 -21.97
CA ARG A 391 15.30 -3.83 -20.80
C ARG A 391 14.74 -3.30 -19.48
N VAL A 392 14.41 -2.01 -19.42
CA VAL A 392 13.81 -1.42 -18.21
C VAL A 392 12.44 -2.02 -17.93
N ALA A 393 11.58 -2.12 -18.93
CA ALA A 393 10.26 -2.73 -18.79
C ALA A 393 10.35 -4.20 -18.34
N ALA A 394 11.31 -4.98 -18.84
CA ALA A 394 11.52 -6.36 -18.44
C ALA A 394 11.98 -6.48 -16.98
N GLY A 395 12.91 -5.64 -16.53
CA GLY A 395 13.29 -5.57 -15.11
C GLY A 395 12.12 -5.21 -14.20
N ALA A 396 11.27 -4.28 -14.65
CA ALA A 396 10.08 -3.84 -13.93
C ALA A 396 9.06 -4.98 -13.80
N THR A 397 8.87 -5.71 -14.90
CA THR A 397 8.00 -6.90 -14.97
C THR A 397 8.51 -7.99 -14.04
N ALA A 398 9.81 -8.27 -14.00
CA ALA A 398 10.38 -9.31 -13.13
C ALA A 398 10.11 -9.05 -11.64
N VAL A 399 10.25 -7.79 -11.20
CA VAL A 399 9.93 -7.38 -9.82
C VAL A 399 8.43 -7.47 -9.56
N THR A 400 7.61 -6.95 -10.47
CA THR A 400 6.16 -6.88 -10.26
C THR A 400 5.46 -8.22 -10.38
N GLU A 401 5.90 -9.15 -11.23
CA GLU A 401 5.41 -10.54 -11.25
C GLU A 401 5.71 -11.26 -9.94
N GLY A 402 6.91 -11.06 -9.37
CA GLY A 402 7.23 -11.53 -8.03
C GLY A 402 6.26 -10.96 -6.98
N ASN A 403 5.89 -9.69 -7.15
CA ASN A 403 5.00 -8.98 -6.23
C ASN A 403 3.53 -9.38 -6.34
N ARG A 404 3.04 -9.70 -7.54
CA ARG A 404 1.67 -10.23 -7.76
C ARG A 404 1.46 -11.55 -7.02
N ARG A 405 2.48 -12.40 -7.01
CA ARG A 405 2.46 -13.69 -6.30
C ARG A 405 2.61 -13.56 -4.77
N ILE A 406 2.83 -12.36 -4.22
CA ILE A 406 2.97 -12.20 -2.75
C ILE A 406 1.66 -12.58 -2.06
N VAL A 407 0.50 -12.15 -2.57
CA VAL A 407 -0.80 -12.48 -1.97
C VAL A 407 -1.06 -13.98 -2.05
N ASP A 408 -0.80 -14.60 -3.21
CA ASP A 408 -0.92 -16.06 -3.38
C ASP A 408 0.00 -16.82 -2.43
N ARG A 409 1.27 -16.41 -2.34
CA ARG A 409 2.24 -17.00 -1.40
C ARG A 409 1.83 -16.79 0.05
N ALA A 410 1.28 -15.62 0.37
CA ALA A 410 0.78 -15.33 1.70
C ALA A 410 -0.40 -16.24 2.04
N LEU A 411 -1.38 -16.38 1.15
CA LEU A 411 -2.55 -17.26 1.34
C LEU A 411 -2.14 -18.73 1.48
N ALA A 412 -1.24 -19.19 0.62
CA ALA A 412 -0.69 -20.55 0.71
C ALA A 412 0.02 -20.77 2.06
N ALA A 413 0.82 -19.81 2.52
CA ALA A 413 1.49 -19.88 3.81
C ALA A 413 0.53 -19.73 5.01
N LEU A 414 -0.64 -19.11 4.82
CA LEU A 414 -1.69 -19.00 5.83
C LEU A 414 -2.53 -20.27 5.99
N ALA A 415 -2.37 -21.28 5.13
CA ALA A 415 -3.13 -22.54 5.19
C ALA A 415 -3.18 -23.20 6.59
N PRO A 416 -2.12 -23.21 7.41
CA PRO A 416 -2.18 -23.76 8.78
C PRO A 416 -3.17 -23.04 9.69
N VAL A 417 -3.37 -21.73 9.49
CA VAL A 417 -4.26 -20.88 10.29
C VAL A 417 -5.68 -20.85 9.73
N LEU A 418 -5.83 -20.96 8.41
CA LEU A 418 -7.13 -20.95 7.73
C LEU A 418 -7.89 -22.27 7.89
N GLY A 419 -7.27 -23.34 8.39
CA GLY A 419 -7.86 -24.67 8.51
C GLY A 419 -7.93 -25.37 7.15
N VAL A 420 -7.14 -26.44 7.00
CA VAL A 420 -7.01 -27.22 5.76
C VAL A 420 -8.40 -27.67 5.28
N GLY A 421 -8.86 -27.11 4.16
CA GLY A 421 -10.17 -27.36 3.54
C GLY A 421 -10.76 -26.17 2.77
N SER A 422 -10.25 -24.95 2.96
CA SER A 422 -10.87 -23.71 2.43
C SER A 422 -10.12 -22.99 1.30
N VAL A 423 -8.81 -23.19 1.14
CA VAL A 423 -8.05 -22.59 0.03
C VAL A 423 -7.96 -23.61 -1.11
N ARG A 424 -8.85 -23.51 -2.11
CA ARG A 424 -8.62 -24.18 -3.39
C ARG A 424 -7.44 -23.47 -4.06
N PRO A 425 -6.36 -24.18 -4.45
CA PRO A 425 -5.31 -23.55 -5.24
C PRO A 425 -5.93 -22.98 -6.52
N ALA A 426 -5.56 -21.74 -6.86
CA ALA A 426 -5.93 -21.15 -8.14
C ALA A 426 -5.45 -22.07 -9.27
N ALA A 427 -6.36 -22.43 -10.16
CA ALA A 427 -6.09 -23.27 -11.33
C ALA A 427 -5.31 -22.50 -12.41
#